data_AF-A0A1Z8N9S8-F1
#
_entry.id   AF-A0A1Z8N9S8-F1
#
_cell.length_a   1.000
_cell.length_b   1.000
_cell.length_c   1.000
_cell.angle_alpha   90.00
_cell.angle_beta   90.00
_cell.angle_gamma   90.00
#
_symmetry.space_group_name_H-M   'P 1'
#
loop_
_entity.id
_entity.type
_entity.pdbx_description
1 polymer ?
#
loop_
_entity_poly.entity_id
_entity_poly.type
_entity_poly.pdbx_seq_one_letter_code
_entity_poly.pdbx_strand_id
1 'polypeptide(L)'
;MWLGLGLDLNKSLASWKMLQNEKTQKGPVTKTVDSAQWKVLNSRIEKKREAFRSQRQSGSVHILLGIGSSLFVVLVCSIAVTYFIGTGRWCREVVEAYGLAPEILRENQLLKRKSFPWALGGILTALGVSALGAAADPGTGMASTADWVMPHLFAALAGICLISYCLYALWGYIVRNNEVINRVMREVHARRQGRGLERDHKSSSGAMHAG
;
A
#
# COMPACT_ATOMS: atom_id res chain seq x y z
N MET A 1 17.83 6.88 -13.08
CA MET A 1 18.93 5.93 -12.83
C MET A 1 18.36 4.68 -12.15
N TRP A 2 17.99 3.65 -12.91
CA TRP A 2 17.65 2.34 -12.36
C TRP A 2 18.95 1.50 -12.38
N LEU A 3 19.75 1.69 -11.32
CA LEU A 3 20.92 0.89 -10.91
C LEU A 3 21.87 0.37 -12.02
N GLY A 4 22.30 1.20 -12.97
CA GLY A 4 23.46 0.87 -13.84
C GLY A 4 23.29 -0.34 -14.79
N LEU A 5 22.10 -0.95 -14.88
CA LEU A 5 21.82 -2.13 -15.72
C LEU A 5 21.47 -1.79 -17.18
N GLY A 6 21.79 -0.58 -17.66
CA GLY A 6 21.45 -0.16 -19.03
C GLY A 6 19.95 0.09 -19.29
N LEU A 7 19.12 0.18 -18.24
CA LEU A 7 17.67 0.33 -18.31
C LEU A 7 17.23 1.76 -17.95
N ASP A 8 17.60 2.75 -18.76
CA ASP A 8 17.14 4.13 -18.61
C ASP A 8 16.01 4.42 -19.61
N LEU A 9 14.75 4.33 -19.14
CA LEU A 9 13.57 4.59 -19.96
C LEU A 9 13.55 6.02 -20.54
N ASN A 10 14.03 7.02 -19.80
CA ASN A 10 14.02 8.39 -20.27
C ASN A 10 15.00 8.57 -21.42
N LYS A 11 16.21 8.00 -21.30
CA LYS A 11 17.18 7.99 -22.41
C LYS A 11 16.71 7.15 -23.59
N SER A 12 16.08 6.00 -23.35
CA SER A 12 15.58 5.16 -24.44
C SER A 12 14.43 5.82 -25.19
N LEU A 13 13.49 6.47 -24.49
CA LEU A 13 12.42 7.26 -25.07
C LEU A 13 12.96 8.43 -25.91
N ALA A 14 13.94 9.17 -25.40
CA ALA A 14 14.59 10.25 -26.13
C ALA A 14 15.27 9.74 -27.42
N SER A 15 16.00 8.62 -27.33
CA SER A 15 16.65 8.00 -28.49
C SER A 15 15.65 7.50 -29.53
N TRP A 16 14.50 6.98 -29.09
CA TRP A 16 13.43 6.53 -29.98
C TRP A 16 12.75 7.69 -30.70
N LYS A 17 12.47 8.80 -29.99
CA LYS A 17 11.95 10.03 -30.60
C LYS A 17 12.89 10.60 -31.67
N MET A 18 14.21 10.58 -31.43
CA MET A 18 15.20 11.01 -32.43
C MET A 18 15.16 10.13 -33.69
N LEU A 19 15.09 8.81 -33.54
CA LEU A 19 15.01 7.88 -34.68
C LEU A 19 13.70 8.03 -35.47
N GLN A 20 12.59 8.33 -34.79
CA GLN A 20 11.34 8.65 -35.47
C GLN A 20 11.45 9.94 -36.27
N ASN A 21 12.03 10.99 -35.70
CA ASN A 21 12.25 12.25 -36.41
C ASN A 21 13.15 12.05 -37.64
N GLU A 22 14.22 11.25 -37.52
CA GLU A 22 15.08 10.89 -38.64
C GLU A 22 14.31 10.15 -39.75
N LYS A 23 13.43 9.21 -39.38
CA LYS A 23 12.57 8.49 -40.33
C LYS A 23 11.58 9.43 -41.03
N THR A 24 10.96 10.35 -40.30
CA THR A 24 10.03 11.35 -40.84
C THR A 24 10.74 12.30 -41.80
N GLN A 25 11.97 12.72 -41.49
CA GLN A 25 12.78 13.56 -42.40
C GLN A 25 13.22 12.82 -43.67
N LYS A 26 13.56 11.53 -43.58
CA LYS A 26 14.03 10.74 -44.73
C LYS A 26 12.90 10.31 -45.68
N GLY A 27 11.65 10.35 -45.24
CA GLY A 27 10.47 10.01 -46.05
C GLY A 27 10.41 8.54 -46.51
N PRO A 28 9.26 8.08 -47.06
CA PRO A 28 9.19 6.80 -47.76
C PRO A 28 9.98 6.90 -49.06
N VAL A 29 10.83 5.89 -49.32
CA VAL A 29 11.74 5.72 -50.47
C VAL A 29 11.44 6.68 -51.64
N THR A 30 12.08 7.84 -51.63
CA THR A 30 12.33 8.62 -52.85
C THR A 30 13.56 8.01 -53.54
N LYS A 31 13.76 8.32 -54.84
CA LYS A 31 14.83 7.77 -55.70
C LYS A 31 16.27 7.87 -55.12
N THR A 32 16.46 8.54 -54.00
CA THR A 32 17.74 8.86 -53.35
C THR A 32 18.12 7.94 -52.19
N VAL A 33 17.23 7.11 -51.63
CA VAL A 33 17.57 6.18 -50.53
C VAL A 33 17.73 4.76 -51.04
N ASP A 34 18.95 4.22 -50.95
CA ASP A 34 19.26 2.86 -51.34
C ASP A 34 18.51 1.82 -50.47
N SER A 35 18.03 0.76 -51.11
CA SER A 35 17.32 -0.36 -50.48
C SER A 35 18.10 -1.01 -49.32
N ALA A 36 19.43 -1.04 -49.40
CA ALA A 36 20.29 -1.54 -48.32
C ALA A 36 20.28 -0.60 -47.10
N GLN A 37 20.36 0.71 -47.34
CA GLN A 37 20.27 1.72 -46.27
C GLN A 37 18.92 1.68 -45.55
N TRP A 38 17.83 1.46 -46.29
CA TRP A 38 16.49 1.30 -45.72
C TRP A 38 16.37 0.05 -44.82
N LYS A 39 16.93 -1.09 -45.25
CA LYS A 39 16.99 -2.31 -44.42
C LYS A 39 17.78 -2.09 -43.13
N VAL A 40 18.94 -1.43 -43.22
CA VAL A 40 19.75 -1.10 -42.04
C VAL A 40 18.99 -0.19 -41.07
N LEU A 41 18.33 0.86 -41.57
CA LEU A 41 17.53 1.75 -40.73
C LEU A 41 16.38 1.02 -40.02
N ASN A 42 15.62 0.19 -40.75
CA ASN A 42 14.54 -0.59 -40.16
C ASN A 42 15.04 -1.59 -39.11
N SER A 43 16.17 -2.27 -39.35
CA SER A 43 16.76 -3.18 -38.35
C SER A 43 17.16 -2.45 -37.07
N ARG A 44 17.69 -1.22 -37.16
CA ARG A 44 18.02 -0.37 -36.00
C ARG A 44 16.76 0.05 -35.25
N ILE A 45 15.69 0.40 -35.97
CA ILE A 45 14.40 0.78 -35.38
C ILE A 45 13.79 -0.40 -34.63
N GLU A 46 13.72 -1.60 -35.24
CA GLU A 46 13.13 -2.76 -34.58
C GLU A 46 13.94 -3.19 -33.35
N LYS A 47 15.28 -3.22 -33.43
CA LYS A 47 16.13 -3.52 -32.26
C LYS A 47 15.89 -2.53 -31.11
N LYS A 48 15.76 -1.24 -31.42
CA LYS A 48 15.46 -0.19 -30.41
C LYS A 48 14.03 -0.32 -29.88
N ARG A 49 13.07 -0.71 -30.71
CA ARG A 49 11.67 -0.94 -30.34
C ARG A 49 11.51 -2.13 -29.41
N GLU A 50 12.23 -3.23 -29.64
CA GLU A 50 12.26 -4.39 -28.75
C GLU A 50 12.85 -4.03 -27.38
N ALA A 51 13.99 -3.33 -27.35
CA ALA A 51 14.59 -2.84 -26.12
C ALA A 51 13.65 -1.91 -25.34
N PHE A 52 12.96 -1.00 -26.04
CA PHE A 52 11.98 -0.11 -25.45
C PHE A 52 10.75 -0.85 -24.91
N ARG A 53 10.25 -1.88 -25.63
CA ARG A 53 9.13 -2.72 -25.17
C ARG A 53 9.45 -3.43 -23.87
N SER A 54 10.62 -4.07 -23.78
CA SER A 54 11.08 -4.76 -22.56
C SER A 54 11.17 -3.80 -21.38
N GLN A 55 11.77 -2.62 -21.59
CA GLN A 55 11.84 -1.58 -20.56
C GLN A 55 10.45 -1.09 -20.12
N ARG A 56 9.55 -0.83 -21.08
CA ARG A 56 8.18 -0.40 -20.79
C ARG A 56 7.41 -1.46 -19.99
N GLN A 57 7.57 -2.73 -20.32
CA GLN A 57 6.92 -3.82 -19.58
C GLN A 57 7.37 -3.85 -18.11
N SER A 58 8.67 -3.73 -17.86
CA SER A 58 9.19 -3.65 -16.48
C SER A 58 8.65 -2.42 -15.73
N GLY A 59 8.57 -1.27 -16.41
CA GLY A 59 7.97 -0.05 -15.85
C GLY A 59 6.50 -0.22 -15.49
N SER A 60 5.71 -0.86 -16.37
CA SER A 60 4.29 -1.13 -16.10
C SER A 60 4.07 -2.04 -14.90
N VAL A 61 4.89 -3.10 -14.75
CA VAL A 61 4.84 -3.97 -13.57
C VAL A 61 5.18 -3.20 -12.30
N HIS A 62 6.22 -2.36 -12.33
CA HIS A 62 6.59 -1.52 -11.19
C HIS A 62 5.45 -0.57 -10.77
N ILE A 63 4.79 0.10 -11.72
CA ILE A 63 3.66 0.99 -11.46
C ILE A 63 2.50 0.20 -10.84
N LEU A 64 2.13 -0.94 -11.41
CA LEU A 64 1.03 -1.76 -10.90
C LEU A 64 1.30 -2.26 -9.48
N LEU A 65 2.52 -2.73 -9.21
CA LEU A 65 2.95 -3.15 -7.88
C LEU A 65 2.97 -1.97 -6.90
N GLY A 66 3.40 -0.79 -7.33
CA GLY A 66 3.39 0.43 -6.52
C GLY A 66 1.98 0.87 -6.11
N ILE A 67 1.04 0.89 -7.06
CA ILE A 67 -0.38 1.19 -6.82
C ILE A 67 -1.00 0.12 -5.91
N GLY A 68 -0.82 -1.16 -6.24
CA GLY A 68 -1.35 -2.27 -5.45
C GLY A 68 -0.85 -2.26 -4.01
N SER A 69 0.45 -2.02 -3.81
CA SER A 69 1.05 -1.90 -2.47
C SER A 69 0.50 -0.71 -1.71
N SER A 70 0.32 0.43 -2.36
CA SER A 70 -0.22 1.64 -1.72
C SER A 70 -1.68 1.47 -1.29
N LEU A 71 -2.51 0.86 -2.15
CA LEU A 71 -3.89 0.51 -1.81
C LEU A 71 -3.94 -0.47 -0.64
N PHE A 72 -3.04 -1.46 -0.61
CA PHE A 72 -2.96 -2.42 0.48
C PHE A 72 -2.58 -1.76 1.82
N VAL A 73 -1.61 -0.84 1.82
CA VAL A 73 -1.25 -0.07 3.03
C VAL A 73 -2.44 0.75 3.52
N VAL A 74 -3.12 1.47 2.63
CA VAL A 74 -4.31 2.26 2.98
C VAL A 74 -5.41 1.38 3.54
N LEU A 75 -5.65 0.21 2.94
CA LEU A 75 -6.61 -0.77 3.42
C LEU A 75 -6.28 -1.24 4.84
N VAL A 76 -5.04 -1.68 5.09
CA VAL A 76 -4.61 -2.16 6.41
C VAL A 76 -4.74 -1.06 7.47
N CYS A 77 -4.31 0.16 7.17
CA CYS A 77 -4.46 1.30 8.08
C CYS A 77 -5.94 1.63 8.36
N SER A 78 -6.80 1.55 7.35
CA SER A 78 -8.25 1.78 7.49
C SER A 78 -8.93 0.70 8.34
N ILE A 79 -8.54 -0.57 8.18
CA ILE A 79 -9.00 -1.68 9.03
C ILE A 79 -8.58 -1.43 10.47
N ALA A 80 -7.32 -1.05 10.71
CA ALA A 80 -6.84 -0.75 12.07
C ALA A 80 -7.62 0.39 12.72
N VAL A 81 -7.87 1.49 12.00
CA VAL A 81 -8.66 2.61 12.51
C VAL A 81 -10.10 2.18 12.82
N THR A 82 -10.74 1.45 11.91
CA THR A 82 -12.10 0.93 12.11
C THR A 82 -12.17 -0.02 13.31
N TYR A 83 -11.16 -0.87 13.49
CA TYR A 83 -11.03 -1.74 14.66
C TYR A 83 -11.05 -0.93 15.97
N PHE A 84 -10.22 0.11 16.10
CA PHE A 84 -10.21 0.96 17.30
C PHE A 84 -11.51 1.75 17.51
N ILE A 85 -12.22 2.11 16.44
CA ILE A 85 -13.54 2.74 16.55
C ILE A 85 -14.56 1.73 17.10
N GLY A 86 -14.58 0.52 16.55
CA GLY A 86 -15.48 -0.55 16.96
C GLY A 86 -15.25 -0.99 18.40
N THR A 87 -14.01 -1.33 18.76
CA THR A 87 -13.66 -1.73 20.13
C THR A 87 -13.82 -0.59 21.13
N GLY A 88 -13.59 0.64 20.69
CA GLY A 88 -13.92 1.88 21.40
C GLY A 88 -15.37 1.93 21.88
N ARG A 89 -16.30 1.78 20.94
CA ARG A 89 -17.75 1.82 21.20
C ARG A 89 -18.21 0.64 22.04
N TRP A 90 -17.81 -0.58 21.67
CA TRP A 90 -18.16 -1.79 22.40
C TRP A 90 -17.71 -1.70 23.87
N CYS A 91 -16.46 -1.26 24.11
CA CYS A 91 -15.95 -1.13 25.47
C CYS A 91 -16.75 -0.13 26.29
N ARG A 92 -17.21 0.98 25.70
CA ARG A 92 -18.09 1.95 26.36
C ARG A 92 -19.41 1.33 26.76
N GLU A 93 -20.10 0.70 25.82
CA GLU A 93 -21.40 0.06 26.07
C GLU A 93 -21.30 -1.02 27.16
N VAL A 94 -20.24 -1.82 27.17
CA VAL A 94 -20.04 -2.87 28.17
C VAL A 94 -19.69 -2.30 29.55
N VAL A 95 -18.81 -1.29 29.61
CA VAL A 95 -18.46 -0.63 30.88
C VAL A 95 -19.68 0.02 31.51
N GLU A 96 -20.51 0.69 30.70
CA GLU A 96 -21.77 1.31 31.15
C GLU A 96 -22.79 0.25 31.59
N ALA A 97 -23.03 -0.79 30.79
CA ALA A 97 -24.02 -1.83 31.08
C ALA A 97 -23.70 -2.65 32.35
N TYR A 98 -22.42 -2.92 32.59
CA TYR A 98 -21.98 -3.70 33.75
C TYR A 98 -21.54 -2.85 34.92
N GLY A 99 -21.43 -1.52 34.79
CA GLY A 99 -20.95 -0.60 35.82
C GLY A 99 -19.48 -0.83 36.18
N LEU A 100 -18.63 -1.03 35.17
CA LEU A 100 -17.20 -1.30 35.37
C LEU A 100 -16.41 -0.03 35.66
N ALA A 101 -15.13 -0.22 36.03
CA ALA A 101 -14.21 0.88 36.34
C ALA A 101 -14.02 1.83 35.12
N PRO A 102 -14.23 3.16 35.28
CA PRO A 102 -14.14 4.12 34.18
C PRO A 102 -12.73 4.28 33.60
N GLU A 103 -11.70 3.86 34.33
CA GLU A 103 -10.30 3.88 33.92
C GLU A 103 -10.06 3.06 32.65
N ILE A 104 -10.84 1.99 32.45
CA ILE A 104 -10.81 1.14 31.26
C ILE A 104 -11.11 1.97 30.01
N LEU A 105 -12.11 2.86 30.07
CA LEU A 105 -12.46 3.74 28.95
C LEU A 105 -11.37 4.75 28.67
N ARG A 106 -10.74 5.30 29.72
CA ARG A 106 -9.63 6.25 29.56
C ARG A 106 -8.44 5.59 28.88
N GLU A 107 -8.08 4.38 29.28
CA GLU A 107 -6.99 3.62 28.68
C GLU A 107 -7.26 3.30 27.20
N ASN A 108 -8.47 2.84 26.88
CA ASN A 108 -8.88 2.56 25.51
C ASN A 108 -8.83 3.81 24.61
N GLN A 109 -9.32 4.96 25.11
CA GLN A 109 -9.25 6.23 24.39
C GLN A 109 -7.80 6.69 24.15
N LEU A 110 -6.90 6.49 25.13
CA LEU A 110 -5.49 6.82 24.98
C LEU A 110 -4.82 5.94 23.92
N LEU A 111 -5.15 4.64 23.85
CA LEU A 111 -4.65 3.74 22.82
C LEU A 111 -5.10 4.19 21.43
N LYS A 112 -6.39 4.49 21.25
CA LYS A 112 -6.93 5.03 19.99
C LYS A 112 -6.22 6.32 19.56
N ARG A 113 -6.05 7.27 20.49
CA ARG A 113 -5.39 8.56 20.17
C ARG A 113 -3.92 8.38 19.80
N LYS A 114 -3.24 7.41 20.41
CA LYS A 114 -1.83 7.09 20.10
C LYS A 114 -1.67 6.29 18.81
N SER A 115 -2.63 5.45 18.42
CA SER A 115 -2.55 4.66 17.20
C SER A 115 -2.87 5.47 15.93
N PHE A 116 -3.76 6.46 16.03
CA PHE A 116 -4.23 7.23 14.86
C PHE A 116 -3.11 7.93 14.06
N PRO A 117 -2.13 8.64 14.66
CA PRO A 117 -1.05 9.26 13.91
C PRO A 117 -0.20 8.27 13.10
N TRP A 118 -0.05 7.02 13.57
CA TRP A 118 0.70 5.98 12.85
C TRP A 118 -0.06 5.47 11.63
N ALA A 119 -1.39 5.30 11.74
CA ALA A 119 -2.23 4.95 10.59
C ALA A 119 -2.20 6.06 9.54
N LEU A 120 -2.37 7.32 9.97
CA LEU A 120 -2.32 8.46 9.06
C LEU A 120 -0.92 8.61 8.43
N GLY A 121 0.15 8.45 9.21
CA GLY A 121 1.52 8.48 8.73
C GLY A 121 1.79 7.44 7.65
N GLY A 122 1.34 6.19 7.84
CA GLY A 122 1.44 5.12 6.84
C GLY A 122 0.72 5.47 5.54
N ILE A 123 -0.52 5.96 5.63
CA ILE A 123 -1.33 6.40 4.47
C ILE A 123 -0.63 7.54 3.72
N LEU A 124 -0.25 8.62 4.42
CA LEU A 124 0.37 9.78 3.79
C LEU A 124 1.72 9.44 3.15
N THR A 125 2.49 8.54 3.76
CA THR A 125 3.75 8.07 3.19
C THR A 125 3.52 7.30 1.90
N ALA A 126 2.57 6.36 1.87
CA ALA A 126 2.25 5.60 0.67
C ALA A 126 1.76 6.50 -0.48
N LEU A 127 0.91 7.48 -0.18
CA LEU A 127 0.45 8.46 -1.15
C LEU A 127 1.58 9.37 -1.65
N GLY A 128 2.47 9.84 -0.76
CA GLY A 128 3.61 10.67 -1.12
C GLY A 128 4.59 9.96 -2.05
N VAL A 129 4.94 8.71 -1.74
CA VAL A 129 5.81 7.89 -2.60
C VAL A 129 5.16 7.63 -3.96
N SER A 130 3.85 7.36 -3.98
CA SER A 130 3.09 7.16 -5.23
C SER A 130 3.06 8.42 -6.10
N ALA A 131 2.86 9.59 -5.49
CA ALA A 131 2.87 10.87 -6.19
C ALA A 131 4.25 11.17 -6.83
N LEU A 132 5.34 10.89 -6.10
CA LEU A 132 6.69 11.00 -6.65
C LEU A 132 6.95 9.98 -7.77
N GLY A 133 6.40 8.78 -7.65
CA GLY A 133 6.47 7.76 -8.71
C GLY A 133 5.77 8.21 -9.99
N ALA A 134 4.59 8.83 -9.86
CA ALA A 134 3.87 9.42 -10.97
C ALA A 134 4.65 10.60 -11.61
N ALA A 135 5.29 11.45 -10.80
CA ALA A 135 6.13 12.54 -11.30
C ALA A 135 7.38 12.04 -12.05
N ALA A 136 7.89 10.86 -11.70
CA ALA A 136 9.02 10.21 -12.35
C ALA A 136 8.63 9.39 -13.60
N ASP A 137 7.33 9.23 -13.89
CA ASP A 137 6.86 8.39 -15.00
C ASP A 137 7.03 9.09 -16.36
N PRO A 138 7.86 8.55 -17.28
CA PRO A 138 8.04 9.10 -18.63
C PRO A 138 6.75 9.08 -19.46
N GLY A 139 5.78 8.24 -19.09
CA GLY A 139 4.46 8.14 -19.72
C GLY A 139 3.60 9.40 -19.57
N THR A 140 3.89 10.24 -18.58
CA THR A 140 3.16 11.51 -18.33
C THR A 140 3.46 12.60 -19.35
N GLY A 141 4.56 12.47 -20.11
CA GLY A 141 4.99 13.48 -21.08
C GLY A 141 5.56 14.77 -20.47
N MET A 142 5.73 14.84 -19.14
CA MET A 142 6.36 15.98 -18.49
C MET A 142 7.86 16.07 -18.84
N ALA A 143 8.34 17.29 -19.11
CA ALA A 143 9.72 17.51 -19.57
C ALA A 143 10.79 17.17 -18.52
N SER A 144 10.46 17.26 -17.22
CA SER A 144 11.39 17.07 -16.09
C SER A 144 11.22 15.73 -15.36
N THR A 145 10.56 14.74 -15.96
CA THR A 145 10.35 13.40 -15.34
C THR A 145 11.64 12.73 -14.89
N ALA A 146 12.75 12.95 -15.62
CA ALA A 146 14.06 12.41 -15.27
C ALA A 146 14.58 12.92 -13.92
N ASP A 147 14.27 14.16 -13.56
CA ASP A 147 14.76 14.81 -12.34
C ASP A 147 14.08 14.23 -11.09
N TRP A 148 12.88 13.68 -11.24
CA TRP A 148 12.11 13.06 -10.16
C TRP A 148 12.51 11.62 -9.84
N VAL A 149 13.33 10.99 -10.67
CA VAL A 149 13.73 9.58 -10.48
C VAL A 149 14.54 9.38 -9.19
N MET A 150 15.50 10.27 -8.92
CA MET A 150 16.34 10.17 -7.71
C MET A 150 15.55 10.48 -6.43
N PRO A 151 14.77 11.59 -6.36
CA PRO A 151 13.85 11.83 -5.25
C PRO A 151 12.89 10.66 -5.00
N HIS A 152 12.27 10.11 -6.05
CA HIS A 152 11.38 8.96 -5.92
C HIS A 152 12.10 7.73 -5.34
N LEU A 153 13.32 7.42 -5.79
CA LEU A 153 14.08 6.29 -5.27
C LEU A 153 14.38 6.44 -3.77
N PHE A 154 14.89 7.59 -3.33
CA PHE A 154 15.17 7.82 -1.92
C PHE A 154 13.89 7.84 -1.09
N ALA A 155 12.82 8.46 -1.59
CA ALA A 155 11.53 8.47 -0.94
C ALA A 155 10.92 7.06 -0.85
N ALA A 156 11.11 6.22 -1.85
CA ALA A 156 10.64 4.84 -1.83
C ALA A 156 11.38 4.02 -0.77
N LEU A 157 12.71 4.13 -0.69
CA LEU A 157 13.51 3.44 0.32
C LEU A 157 13.15 3.90 1.75
N ALA A 158 13.13 5.21 1.98
CA ALA A 158 12.72 5.78 3.27
C ALA A 158 11.26 5.44 3.60
N GLY A 159 10.40 5.50 2.59
CA GLY A 159 8.97 5.21 2.71
C GLY A 159 8.69 3.76 3.09
N ILE A 160 9.44 2.79 2.55
CA ILE A 160 9.36 1.39 2.97
C ILE A 160 9.67 1.27 4.46
N CYS A 161 10.80 1.82 4.92
CA CYS A 161 11.17 1.79 6.34
C CYS A 161 10.11 2.44 7.23
N LEU A 162 9.60 3.62 6.83
CA LEU A 162 8.60 4.36 7.59
C LEU A 162 7.26 3.64 7.63
N ILE A 163 6.77 3.10 6.51
CA ILE A 163 5.53 2.31 6.46
C ILE A 163 5.67 1.06 7.33
N SER A 164 6.77 0.31 7.21
CA SER A 164 7.02 -0.86 8.06
C SER A 164 6.98 -0.51 9.54
N TYR A 165 7.60 0.61 9.93
CA TYR A 165 7.57 1.09 11.31
C TYR A 165 6.17 1.49 11.76
N CYS A 166 5.40 2.23 10.94
CA CYS A 166 4.01 2.58 11.23
C CYS A 166 3.13 1.34 11.44
N LEU A 167 3.25 0.33 10.57
CA LEU A 167 2.52 -0.93 10.68
C LEU A 167 2.92 -1.71 11.94
N TYR A 168 4.21 -1.77 12.26
CA TYR A 168 4.71 -2.38 13.49
C TYR A 168 4.17 -1.67 14.75
N ALA A 169 4.15 -0.34 14.75
CA ALA A 169 3.57 0.43 15.84
C ALA A 169 2.07 0.15 16.00
N LEU A 170 1.31 0.14 14.88
CA LEU A 170 -0.12 -0.19 14.88
C LEU A 170 -0.38 -1.59 15.46
N TRP A 171 0.40 -2.57 15.05
CA TRP A 171 0.34 -3.92 15.61
C TRP A 171 0.50 -3.91 17.14
N GLY A 172 1.50 -3.21 17.65
CA GLY A 172 1.72 -3.07 19.09
C GLY A 172 0.53 -2.43 19.83
N TYR A 173 -0.15 -1.45 19.23
CA TYR A 173 -1.35 -0.88 19.82
C TYR A 173 -2.56 -1.82 19.78
N ILE A 174 -2.70 -2.63 18.74
CA ILE A 174 -3.76 -3.65 18.65
C ILE A 174 -3.58 -4.70 19.74
N VAL A 175 -2.35 -5.17 19.96
CA VAL A 175 -2.03 -6.11 21.04
C VAL A 175 -2.41 -5.53 22.41
N ARG A 176 -2.01 -4.29 22.70
CA ARG A 176 -2.40 -3.61 23.96
C ARG A 176 -3.91 -3.42 24.08
N ASN A 177 -4.61 -3.16 22.98
CA ASN A 177 -6.06 -3.05 23.00
C ASN A 177 -6.73 -4.40 23.33
N ASN A 178 -6.20 -5.50 22.81
CA ASN A 178 -6.66 -6.84 23.16
C ASN A 178 -6.48 -7.15 24.65
N GLU A 179 -5.42 -6.67 25.29
CA GLU A 179 -5.26 -6.80 26.75
C GLU A 179 -6.37 -6.09 27.53
N VAL A 180 -6.77 -4.88 27.09
CA VAL A 180 -7.91 -4.14 27.66
C VAL A 180 -9.21 -4.94 27.48
N ILE A 181 -9.46 -5.44 26.27
CA ILE A 181 -10.65 -6.25 25.95
C ILE A 181 -10.70 -7.49 26.84
N ASN A 182 -9.58 -8.21 26.96
CA ASN A 182 -9.51 -9.42 27.79
C ASN A 182 -9.78 -9.11 29.28
N ARG A 183 -9.33 -7.97 29.78
CA ARG A 183 -9.64 -7.51 31.14
C ARG A 183 -11.13 -7.21 31.31
N VAL A 184 -11.75 -6.53 30.34
CA VAL A 184 -13.20 -6.29 30.34
C VAL A 184 -13.96 -7.61 30.36
N MET A 185 -13.59 -8.57 29.50
CA MET A 185 -14.25 -9.87 29.43
C MET A 185 -14.15 -10.66 30.74
N ARG A 186 -12.98 -10.62 31.42
CA ARG A 186 -12.81 -11.25 32.74
C ARG A 186 -13.72 -10.62 33.80
N GLU A 187 -13.78 -9.30 33.85
CA GLU A 187 -14.62 -8.58 34.82
C GLU A 187 -16.13 -8.83 34.56
N VAL A 188 -16.54 -8.82 33.29
CA VAL A 188 -17.91 -9.17 32.90
C VAL A 188 -18.25 -10.59 33.34
N HIS A 189 -17.34 -11.54 33.12
CA HIS A 189 -17.54 -12.94 33.52
C HIS A 189 -17.70 -13.07 35.04
N ALA A 190 -16.84 -12.43 35.83
CA ALA A 190 -16.93 -12.43 37.29
C ALA A 190 -18.27 -11.86 37.78
N ARG A 191 -18.75 -10.75 37.20
CA ARG A 191 -20.06 -10.17 37.55
C ARG A 191 -21.23 -11.04 37.13
N ARG A 192 -21.13 -11.77 36.02
CA ARG A 192 -22.17 -12.71 35.57
C ARG A 192 -22.27 -13.92 36.49
N GLN A 193 -21.14 -14.44 36.95
CA GLN A 193 -21.10 -15.53 37.95
C GLN A 193 -21.70 -15.07 39.28
N GLY A 194 -21.33 -13.89 39.79
CA GLY A 194 -21.90 -13.34 41.03
C GLY A 194 -23.41 -13.07 40.97
N ARG A 195 -24.00 -12.97 39.76
CA ARG A 195 -25.44 -12.81 39.55
C ARG A 195 -26.17 -14.12 39.22
N GLY A 196 -25.48 -15.26 39.21
CA GLY A 196 -26.06 -16.55 38.83
C GLY A 196 -26.51 -16.63 37.36
N LEU A 197 -25.95 -15.80 36.48
CA LEU A 197 -26.31 -15.71 35.05
C LEU A 197 -25.45 -16.61 34.15
N GLU A 198 -24.68 -17.51 34.74
CA GLU A 198 -23.99 -18.58 34.02
C GLU A 198 -25.04 -19.63 33.64
N ARG A 199 -25.53 -19.57 32.40
CA ARG A 199 -26.42 -20.62 31.90
C ARG A 199 -25.60 -21.90 31.75
N ASP A 200 -26.03 -22.96 32.43
CA ASP A 200 -25.59 -24.33 32.17
C ASP A 200 -25.80 -24.68 30.70
N HIS A 201 -24.73 -24.59 29.89
CA HIS A 201 -24.75 -25.10 28.51
C HIS A 201 -24.84 -26.65 28.49
N LYS A 202 -24.82 -27.31 29.65
CA LYS A 202 -24.90 -28.78 29.77
C LYS A 202 -26.33 -29.35 29.84
N SER A 203 -27.39 -28.56 30.01
CA SER A 203 -28.74 -29.12 30.25
C SER A 203 -29.55 -29.47 29.00
N SER A 204 -29.13 -29.06 27.79
CA SER A 204 -29.91 -29.32 26.56
C SER A 204 -29.45 -30.52 25.72
N SER A 205 -28.32 -31.16 26.03
CA SER A 205 -27.82 -32.30 25.25
C SER A 205 -28.25 -33.67 25.78
N GLY A 206 -28.89 -33.74 26.96
CA GLY A 206 -29.32 -35.00 27.60
C GLY A 206 -30.75 -35.44 27.29
N ALA A 207 -31.56 -34.60 26.63
CA ALA A 207 -33.00 -34.84 26.47
C ALA A 207 -33.41 -35.45 25.12
N MET A 208 -32.48 -35.74 24.20
CA MET A 208 -32.79 -36.27 22.86
C MET A 208 -32.57 -37.79 22.67
N HIS A 209 -32.40 -38.58 23.73
CA HIS A 209 -32.23 -40.04 23.62
C HIS A 209 -33.26 -40.90 24.36
N ALA A 210 -34.42 -40.34 24.71
CA ALA A 210 -35.55 -41.13 25.21
C ALA A 210 -36.77 -40.90 24.30
N GLY A 211 -36.90 -41.73 23.26
CA GLY A 211 -38.02 -41.73 22.31
C GLY A 211 -37.81 -42.78 21.24
#